data_AF-A0A957V7X3-F1
#
_entry.id   AF-A0A957V7X3-F1
#
_cell.length_a   1.000
_cell.length_b   1.000
_cell.length_c   1.000
_cell.angle_alpha   90.00
_cell.angle_beta   90.00
_cell.angle_gamma   90.00
#
_symmetry.space_group_name_H-M   'P 1'
#
loop_
_entity.id
_entity.type
_entity.pdbx_description
1 polymer ?
#
loop_
_entity_poly.entity_id
_entity_poly.type
_entity_poly.pdbx_seq_one_letter_code
_entity_poly.pdbx_strand_id
1 'polypeptide(L)'
;FLIGWLGTSPQGQLKHCSTVAGVLPGWRGRGLGLRLKLAQRQAVLAQGLTDQVTWTYDPLNVANGRLNLHRLGGFCTGYVRNLYGNLNNALNAGLPSDRCQVTWHVRSERVEQALAGAPPEPWRANEMQLLGTAHGPDGLLRPQLARPRFDGQPVALPLPNDVPAMRQRDPALLLAWRLFMREVLEAAFAAGYALVDCVELENERGWYYILSPWPELK
;
A
#
# COMPACT_ATOMS: atom_id res chain seq x y z
N PHE A 1 13.55 14.75 2.56
CA PHE A 1 12.73 15.85 2.01
C PHE A 1 11.38 15.30 1.60
N LEU A 2 10.37 16.17 1.49
CA LEU A 2 9.03 15.82 1.04
C LEU A 2 8.48 16.95 0.14
N ILE A 3 7.82 16.60 -0.96
CA ILE A 3 7.24 17.56 -1.93
C ILE A 3 5.76 17.24 -2.15
N GLY A 4 4.94 18.28 -2.27
CA GLY A 4 3.53 18.20 -2.64
C GLY A 4 2.93 19.56 -2.97
N TRP A 5 1.69 19.56 -3.47
CA TRP A 5 0.94 20.76 -3.91
C TRP A 5 -0.56 20.55 -3.71
N LEU A 6 -1.35 21.62 -3.84
CA LEU A 6 -2.81 21.53 -3.84
C LEU A 6 -3.33 21.03 -5.19
N GLY A 7 -4.36 20.20 -5.15
CA GLY A 7 -5.11 19.77 -6.32
C GLY A 7 -6.56 19.52 -5.96
N THR A 8 -7.32 18.97 -6.92
CA THR A 8 -8.72 18.61 -6.73
C THR A 8 -8.94 17.11 -6.97
N SER A 9 -9.91 16.53 -6.26
CA SER A 9 -10.47 15.22 -6.61
C SER A 9 -11.31 15.32 -7.89
N PRO A 10 -11.66 14.20 -8.55
CA PRO A 10 -12.61 14.21 -9.66
C PRO A 10 -13.95 14.87 -9.31
N GLN A 11 -14.34 14.85 -8.03
CA GLN A 11 -15.54 15.48 -7.49
C GLN A 11 -15.34 16.97 -7.14
N GLY A 12 -14.18 17.55 -7.46
CA GLY A 12 -13.88 18.97 -7.23
C GLY A 12 -13.45 19.33 -5.80
N GLN A 13 -13.28 18.35 -4.90
CA GLN A 13 -12.84 18.61 -3.53
C GLN A 13 -11.34 18.93 -3.48
N LEU A 14 -10.97 19.96 -2.72
CA LEU A 14 -9.57 20.30 -2.51
C LEU A 14 -8.85 19.18 -1.74
N LYS A 15 -7.64 18.85 -2.20
CA LYS A 15 -6.74 17.87 -1.57
C LYS A 15 -5.28 18.31 -1.70
N HIS A 16 -4.42 17.75 -0.85
CA HIS A 16 -2.98 17.87 -1.00
C HIS A 16 -2.42 16.65 -1.75
N CYS A 17 -1.82 16.88 -2.91
CA CYS A 17 -1.11 15.88 -3.70
C CYS A 17 0.33 15.75 -3.20
N SER A 18 0.62 14.68 -2.45
CA SER A 18 1.98 14.32 -2.04
C SER A 18 2.65 13.50 -3.14
N THR A 19 3.93 13.74 -3.43
CA THR A 19 4.61 13.03 -4.53
C THR A 19 5.91 12.38 -4.12
N VAL A 20 6.94 13.16 -3.86
CA VAL A 20 8.27 12.63 -3.54
C VAL A 20 8.52 12.72 -2.05
N ALA A 21 8.86 11.58 -1.44
CA ALA A 21 9.41 11.52 -0.10
C ALA A 21 10.75 10.77 -0.14
N GLY A 22 11.83 11.47 0.20
CA GLY A 22 13.19 10.97 0.09
C GLY A 22 13.90 10.92 1.44
N VAL A 23 14.40 9.74 1.80
CA VAL A 23 15.35 9.53 2.91
C VAL A 23 16.62 8.89 2.35
N LEU A 24 17.77 9.50 2.66
CA LEU A 24 19.09 9.01 2.25
C LEU A 24 19.32 7.58 2.75
N PRO A 25 19.99 6.70 1.96
CA PRO A 25 20.17 5.29 2.30
C PRO A 25 20.66 5.03 3.73
N GLY A 26 21.72 5.71 4.19
CA GLY A 26 22.28 5.53 5.55
C GLY A 26 21.38 5.97 6.71
N TRP A 27 20.26 6.64 6.40
CA TRP A 27 19.29 7.15 7.38
C TRP A 27 17.94 6.42 7.32
N ARG A 28 17.78 5.44 6.42
CA ARG A 28 16.58 4.59 6.35
C ARG A 28 16.48 3.69 7.58
N GLY A 29 15.26 3.22 7.89
CA GLY A 29 14.98 2.41 9.08
C GLY A 29 14.88 3.19 10.40
N ARG A 30 15.24 4.48 10.44
CA ARG A 30 15.24 5.31 11.66
C ARG A 30 13.93 6.08 11.91
N GLY A 31 12.82 5.61 11.34
CA GLY A 31 11.51 6.27 11.49
C GLY A 31 11.34 7.62 10.77
N LEU A 32 12.32 8.10 10.01
CA LEU A 32 12.29 9.41 9.35
C LEU A 32 11.15 9.56 8.33
N GLY A 33 10.75 8.49 7.66
CA GLY A 33 9.62 8.53 6.73
C GLY A 33 8.31 8.94 7.43
N LEU A 34 8.05 8.38 8.62
CA LEU A 34 6.88 8.77 9.42
C LEU A 34 7.00 10.24 9.85
N ARG A 35 8.15 10.65 10.37
CA ARG A 35 8.38 12.04 10.83
C ARG A 35 8.16 13.05 9.71
N LEU A 36 8.60 12.75 8.49
CA LEU A 36 8.34 13.59 7.32
C LEU A 36 6.85 13.69 6.99
N LYS A 37 6.11 12.58 7.05
CA LYS A 37 4.66 12.59 6.79
C LYS A 37 3.87 13.31 7.90
N LEU A 38 4.32 13.23 9.14
CA LEU A 38 3.73 13.99 10.25
C LEU A 38 3.97 15.50 10.09
N ALA A 39 5.17 15.90 9.67
CA ALA A 39 5.44 17.30 9.34
C ALA A 39 4.58 17.78 8.16
N GLN A 40 4.37 16.93 7.14
CA GLN A 40 3.44 17.23 6.04
C GLN A 40 2.01 17.42 6.57
N ARG A 41 1.53 16.54 7.46
CA ARG A 41 0.21 16.67 8.09
C ARG A 41 0.07 18.01 8.81
N GLN A 42 1.04 18.39 9.62
CA GLN A 42 1.03 19.69 10.30
C GLN A 42 0.95 20.85 9.31
N ALA A 43 1.77 20.82 8.25
CA ALA A 43 1.78 21.86 7.22
C ALA A 43 0.47 21.94 6.43
N VAL A 44 -0.14 20.80 6.07
CA VAL A 44 -1.44 20.75 5.38
C VAL A 44 -2.55 21.29 6.27
N LEU A 45 -2.60 20.86 7.54
CA LEU A 45 -3.61 21.33 8.49
C LEU A 45 -3.49 22.82 8.79
N ALA A 46 -2.27 23.35 8.88
CA ALA A 46 -2.03 24.77 9.13
C ALA A 46 -2.52 25.68 7.99
N GLN A 47 -2.65 25.15 6.76
CA GLN A 47 -3.23 25.91 5.65
C GLN A 47 -4.74 26.11 5.79
N GLY A 48 -5.43 25.21 6.51
CA GLY A 48 -6.88 25.29 6.70
C GLY A 48 -7.73 25.04 5.44
N LEU A 49 -7.13 24.51 4.36
CA LEU A 49 -7.78 24.37 3.06
C LEU A 49 -8.36 22.97 2.79
N THR A 50 -7.74 21.94 3.38
CA THR A 50 -8.13 20.53 3.19
C THR A 50 -7.54 19.69 4.31
N ASP A 51 -8.15 18.55 4.58
CA ASP A 51 -7.63 17.48 5.43
C ASP A 51 -7.38 16.17 4.65
N GLN A 52 -7.51 16.20 3.32
CA GLN A 52 -7.25 15.04 2.48
C GLN A 52 -5.88 15.15 1.82
N VAL A 53 -5.06 14.12 1.99
CA VAL A 53 -3.75 13.98 1.33
C VAL A 53 -3.78 12.72 0.47
N THR A 54 -3.31 12.81 -0.78
CA THR A 54 -3.23 11.67 -1.70
C THR A 54 -1.85 11.50 -2.32
N TRP A 55 -1.41 10.25 -2.52
CA TRP A 55 -0.19 9.91 -3.26
C TRP A 55 -0.29 8.49 -3.82
N THR A 56 0.70 8.10 -4.62
CA THR A 56 0.82 6.74 -5.14
C THR A 56 2.07 6.04 -4.60
N TYR A 57 2.03 4.71 -4.51
CA TYR A 57 3.20 3.90 -4.20
C TYR A 57 3.17 2.55 -4.92
N ASP A 58 4.33 1.92 -5.04
CA ASP A 58 4.44 0.58 -5.61
C ASP A 58 3.88 -0.47 -4.63
N PRO A 59 2.82 -1.23 -4.98
CA PRO A 59 2.26 -2.25 -4.09
C PRO A 59 3.25 -3.34 -3.67
N LEU A 60 4.32 -3.59 -4.46
CA LEU A 60 5.36 -4.57 -4.08
C LEU A 60 6.33 -4.03 -3.02
N ASN A 61 6.24 -2.74 -2.66
CA ASN A 61 7.09 -2.16 -1.62
C ASN A 61 6.42 -2.29 -0.24
N VAL A 62 6.71 -3.38 0.45
CA VAL A 62 6.22 -3.70 1.80
C VAL A 62 6.47 -2.57 2.80
N ALA A 63 7.65 -1.95 2.77
CA ALA A 63 7.98 -0.87 3.70
C ALA A 63 7.07 0.36 3.50
N ASN A 64 6.73 0.68 2.26
CA ASN A 64 5.74 1.72 1.95
C ASN A 64 4.32 1.28 2.31
N GLY A 65 3.96 0.02 2.07
CA GLY A 65 2.68 -0.54 2.50
C GLY A 65 2.46 -0.37 4.01
N ARG A 66 3.44 -0.81 4.81
CA ARG A 66 3.43 -0.64 6.27
C ARG A 66 3.42 0.82 6.70
N LEU A 67 4.21 1.68 6.05
CA LEU A 67 4.19 3.11 6.39
C LEU A 67 2.83 3.75 6.09
N ASN A 68 2.30 3.52 4.89
CA ASN A 68 1.11 4.22 4.37
C ASN A 68 -0.18 3.72 5.01
N LEU A 69 -0.31 2.41 5.20
CA LEU A 69 -1.55 1.79 5.66
C LEU A 69 -1.53 1.61 7.17
N HIS A 70 -0.54 0.88 7.67
CA HIS A 70 -0.46 0.51 9.08
C HIS A 70 -0.08 1.69 9.99
N ARG A 71 1.00 2.41 9.67
CA ARG A 71 1.55 3.46 10.56
C ARG A 71 0.89 4.82 10.40
N LEU A 72 0.31 5.11 9.24
CA LEU A 72 -0.33 6.40 8.96
C LEU A 72 -1.86 6.30 8.97
N GLY A 73 -2.44 5.10 8.89
CA GLY A 73 -3.89 4.93 8.81
C GLY A 73 -4.47 5.33 7.45
N GLY A 74 -3.65 5.44 6.40
CA GLY A 74 -4.13 5.61 5.03
C GLY A 74 -4.82 4.35 4.51
N PHE A 75 -5.51 4.49 3.39
CA PHE A 75 -6.15 3.38 2.69
C PHE A 75 -6.05 3.56 1.18
N CYS A 76 -6.26 2.49 0.42
CA CYS A 76 -6.28 2.53 -1.04
C CYS A 76 -7.59 1.97 -1.59
N THR A 77 -8.20 2.69 -2.52
CA THR A 77 -9.37 2.23 -3.31
C THR A 77 -9.11 2.28 -4.81
N GLY A 78 -7.90 2.70 -5.22
CA GLY A 78 -7.52 2.88 -6.61
C GLY A 78 -6.22 2.16 -6.95
N TYR A 79 -6.23 1.50 -8.11
CA TYR A 79 -5.07 0.88 -8.74
C TYR A 79 -4.81 1.57 -10.08
N VAL A 80 -3.58 1.99 -10.33
CA VAL A 80 -3.17 2.62 -11.59
C VAL A 80 -2.14 1.74 -12.26
N ARG A 81 -2.50 1.16 -13.39
CA ARG A 81 -1.59 0.36 -14.22
C ARG A 81 -0.53 1.25 -14.86
N ASN A 82 0.72 0.83 -14.78
CA ASN A 82 1.87 1.41 -15.46
C ASN A 82 1.92 2.96 -15.46
N LEU A 83 1.72 3.59 -14.29
CA LEU A 83 1.51 5.03 -14.16
C LEU A 83 2.59 5.87 -14.85
N TYR A 84 3.84 5.42 -14.81
CA TYR A 84 5.00 6.13 -15.35
C TYR A 84 5.45 5.65 -16.73
N GLY A 85 4.71 4.72 -17.35
CA GLY A 85 5.08 4.16 -18.65
C GLY A 85 6.45 3.45 -18.63
N ASN A 86 7.16 3.53 -19.76
CA ASN A 86 8.50 2.97 -19.91
C ASN A 86 9.52 3.85 -19.17
N LEU A 87 9.87 3.44 -17.95
CA LEU A 87 10.92 4.07 -17.17
C LEU A 87 12.28 3.44 -17.49
N ASN A 88 13.19 4.22 -18.07
CA ASN A 88 14.58 3.81 -18.32
C ASN A 88 15.49 3.91 -17.07
N ASN A 89 14.93 3.84 -15.86
CA ASN A 89 15.71 3.89 -14.62
C ASN A 89 15.88 2.51 -13.97
N ALA A 90 17.02 2.25 -13.33
CA ALA A 90 17.37 0.95 -12.75
C ALA A 90 16.33 0.43 -11.72
N LEU A 91 15.55 1.32 -11.12
CA LEU A 91 14.52 0.97 -10.13
C LEU A 91 13.23 0.41 -10.75
N ASN A 92 12.92 0.73 -12.02
CA ASN A 92 11.67 0.31 -12.67
C ASN A 92 11.89 -0.36 -14.03
N ALA A 93 13.13 -0.51 -14.50
CA ALA A 93 13.45 -1.17 -15.75
C ALA A 93 12.83 -2.58 -15.81
N GLY A 94 12.06 -2.84 -16.88
CA GLY A 94 11.48 -4.15 -17.19
C GLY A 94 10.18 -4.52 -16.46
N LEU A 95 9.63 -3.68 -15.58
CA LEU A 95 8.39 -3.98 -14.86
C LEU A 95 7.36 -2.84 -15.00
N PRO A 96 6.08 -3.15 -15.28
CA PRO A 96 5.02 -2.14 -15.25
C PRO A 96 5.02 -1.36 -13.94
N SER A 97 4.98 -0.03 -14.06
CA SER A 97 5.03 0.92 -12.96
C SER A 97 3.69 1.06 -12.24
N ASP A 98 3.07 -0.07 -11.90
CA ASP A 98 1.74 -0.08 -11.28
C ASP A 98 1.78 0.54 -9.89
N ARG A 99 0.70 1.22 -9.52
CA ARG A 99 0.60 1.97 -8.27
C ARG A 99 -0.73 1.78 -7.56
N CYS A 100 -0.68 1.67 -6.24
CA CYS A 100 -1.85 1.92 -5.40
C CYS A 100 -1.93 3.41 -5.08
N GLN A 101 -3.13 3.98 -5.19
CA GLN A 101 -3.41 5.35 -4.78
C GLN A 101 -3.87 5.36 -3.33
N VAL A 102 -3.07 5.99 -2.47
CA VAL A 102 -3.36 6.19 -1.06
C VAL A 102 -4.20 7.44 -0.89
N THR A 103 -5.25 7.31 -0.08
CA THR A 103 -5.99 8.42 0.51
C THR A 103 -5.69 8.46 2.01
N TRP A 104 -5.41 9.66 2.51
CA TRP A 104 -5.09 9.91 3.91
C TRP A 104 -5.88 11.12 4.41
N HIS A 105 -6.98 10.84 5.09
CA HIS A 105 -7.79 11.86 5.77
C HIS A 105 -7.15 12.19 7.11
N VAL A 106 -6.32 13.23 7.16
CA VAL A 106 -5.39 13.48 8.27
C VAL A 106 -6.06 13.83 9.60
N ARG A 107 -7.38 14.04 9.62
CA ARG A 107 -8.19 14.25 10.84
C ARG A 107 -9.06 13.06 11.21
N SER A 108 -9.07 11.99 10.41
CA SER A 108 -9.97 10.87 10.68
C SER A 108 -9.57 10.10 11.92
N GLU A 109 -10.56 9.51 12.59
CA GLU A 109 -10.34 8.66 13.76
C GLU A 109 -9.32 7.54 13.48
N ARG A 110 -9.41 6.92 12.29
CA ARG A 110 -8.45 5.91 11.82
C ARG A 110 -7.00 6.40 11.87
N VAL A 111 -6.76 7.64 11.44
CA VAL A 111 -5.41 8.23 11.46
C VAL A 111 -4.98 8.52 12.88
N GLU A 112 -5.85 9.08 13.72
CA GLU A 112 -5.53 9.34 15.13
C GLU A 112 -5.18 8.04 15.88
N GLN A 113 -5.97 6.97 15.70
CA GLN A 113 -5.71 5.65 16.29
C GLN A 113 -4.35 5.09 15.83
N ALA A 114 -4.08 5.10 14.52
CA ALA A 114 -2.81 4.63 13.97
C ALA A 114 -1.60 5.41 14.54
N LEU A 115 -1.73 6.73 14.69
CA LEU A 115 -0.67 7.59 15.22
C LEU A 115 -0.48 7.44 16.74
N ALA A 116 -1.55 7.11 17.48
CA ALA A 116 -1.47 6.77 18.89
C ALA A 116 -0.82 5.39 19.14
N GLY A 117 -0.58 4.60 18.09
CA GLY A 117 -0.11 3.23 18.21
C GLY A 117 -1.18 2.28 18.75
N ALA A 118 -2.46 2.67 18.65
CA ALA A 118 -3.61 1.83 18.93
C ALA A 118 -4.09 1.25 17.59
N PRO A 119 -3.55 0.09 17.14
CA PRO A 119 -4.03 -0.51 15.91
C PRO A 119 -5.53 -0.85 16.04
N PRO A 120 -6.27 -0.97 14.92
CA PRO A 120 -7.54 -1.71 14.95
C PRO A 120 -7.31 -3.07 15.60
N GLU A 121 -8.37 -3.70 16.13
CA GLU A 121 -8.25 -5.05 16.70
C GLU A 121 -7.40 -5.95 15.78
N PRO A 122 -6.45 -6.71 16.35
CA PRO A 122 -5.46 -7.42 15.56
C PRO A 122 -6.14 -8.37 14.57
N TRP A 123 -5.78 -8.24 13.29
CA TRP A 123 -6.29 -9.10 12.23
C TRP A 123 -5.96 -10.57 12.53
N ARG A 124 -6.99 -11.43 12.56
CA ARG A 124 -6.81 -12.86 12.81
C ARG A 124 -6.99 -13.65 11.52
N ALA A 125 -6.02 -14.51 11.21
CA ALA A 125 -6.01 -15.27 9.96
C ALA A 125 -7.27 -16.15 9.79
N ASN A 126 -7.81 -16.71 10.88
CA ASN A 126 -9.02 -17.54 10.87
C ASN A 126 -10.33 -16.76 10.62
N GLU A 127 -10.31 -15.43 10.68
CA GLU A 127 -11.46 -14.57 10.42
C GLU A 127 -11.44 -14.01 8.98
N MET A 128 -10.44 -14.38 8.18
CA MET A 128 -10.19 -13.83 6.86
C MET A 128 -10.02 -14.91 5.79
N GLN A 129 -10.18 -14.51 4.52
CA GLN A 129 -9.73 -15.32 3.40
C GLN A 129 -8.23 -15.11 3.19
N LEU A 130 -7.42 -16.12 3.52
CA LEU A 130 -5.98 -16.06 3.36
C LEU A 130 -5.58 -16.56 1.96
N LEU A 131 -5.00 -15.67 1.14
CA LEU A 131 -4.46 -16.08 -0.16
C LEU A 131 -3.08 -16.74 0.03
N GLY A 132 -2.87 -17.86 -0.67
CA GLY A 132 -1.70 -18.71 -0.49
C GLY A 132 -0.46 -18.26 -1.24
N THR A 133 0.70 -18.74 -0.77
CA THR A 133 1.98 -18.69 -1.49
C THR A 133 2.63 -20.06 -1.49
N ALA A 134 3.45 -20.33 -2.50
CA ALA A 134 4.32 -21.50 -2.55
C ALA A 134 5.77 -21.10 -2.26
N HIS A 135 6.49 -21.94 -1.52
CA HIS A 135 7.93 -21.79 -1.35
C HIS A 135 8.64 -22.43 -2.54
N GLY A 136 9.49 -21.66 -3.23
CA GLY A 136 10.39 -22.24 -4.20
C GLY A 136 11.68 -22.78 -3.58
N PRO A 137 12.42 -23.60 -4.34
CA PRO A 137 13.72 -24.13 -3.90
C PRO A 137 14.79 -23.05 -3.70
N ASP A 138 14.56 -21.85 -4.24
CA ASP A 138 15.42 -20.66 -4.14
C ASP A 138 15.15 -19.80 -2.89
N GLY A 139 14.21 -20.21 -2.04
CA GLY A 139 13.76 -19.46 -0.87
C GLY A 139 12.80 -18.30 -1.18
N LEU A 140 12.42 -18.10 -2.45
CA LEU A 140 11.51 -17.04 -2.85
C LEU A 140 10.05 -17.52 -2.82
N LEU A 141 9.16 -16.66 -2.32
CA LEU A 141 7.72 -16.93 -2.36
C LEU A 141 7.18 -16.73 -3.78
N ARG A 142 6.29 -17.64 -4.17
CA ARG A 142 5.54 -17.61 -5.44
C ARG A 142 4.06 -17.36 -5.16
N PRO A 143 3.42 -16.40 -5.83
CA PRO A 143 2.00 -16.16 -5.64
C PRO A 143 1.22 -17.37 -6.15
N GLN A 144 0.27 -17.87 -5.38
CA GLN A 144 -0.68 -18.85 -5.88
C GLN A 144 -1.92 -18.11 -6.37
N LEU A 145 -2.25 -18.31 -7.65
CA LEU A 145 -3.43 -17.68 -8.23
C LEU A 145 -4.67 -18.31 -7.59
N ALA A 146 -5.31 -17.58 -6.70
CA ALA A 146 -6.60 -17.90 -6.13
C ALA A 146 -7.51 -16.69 -6.33
N ARG A 147 -8.76 -16.94 -6.72
CA ARG A 147 -9.77 -15.88 -6.82
C ARG A 147 -10.44 -15.74 -5.45
N PRO A 148 -10.13 -14.69 -4.66
CA PRO A 148 -10.86 -14.45 -3.43
C PRO A 148 -12.35 -14.21 -3.74
N ARG A 149 -13.20 -14.54 -2.78
CA ARG A 149 -14.59 -14.09 -2.79
C ARG A 149 -14.64 -12.71 -2.15
N PHE A 150 -15.42 -11.81 -2.73
CA PHE A 150 -15.65 -10.48 -2.16
C PHE A 150 -17.06 -10.43 -1.55
N ASP A 151 -17.33 -11.31 -0.58
CA ASP A 151 -18.65 -11.59 0.03
C ASP A 151 -18.92 -10.83 1.35
N GLY A 152 -17.97 -10.01 1.78
CA GLY A 152 -18.02 -9.18 2.98
C GLY A 152 -16.91 -9.56 3.97
N GLN A 153 -16.30 -10.73 3.80
CA GLN A 153 -15.18 -11.17 4.63
C GLN A 153 -13.86 -10.50 4.18
N PRO A 154 -13.03 -9.98 5.11
CA PRO A 154 -11.71 -9.46 4.76
C PRO A 154 -10.82 -10.51 4.09
N VAL A 155 -9.91 -10.04 3.23
CA VAL A 155 -8.96 -10.87 2.49
C VAL A 155 -7.54 -10.46 2.86
N ALA A 156 -6.73 -11.44 3.25
CA ALA A 156 -5.31 -11.26 3.49
C ALA A 156 -4.52 -11.65 2.23
N LEU A 157 -3.94 -10.64 1.59
CA LEU A 157 -3.20 -10.72 0.32
C LEU A 157 -1.69 -10.78 0.62
N PRO A 158 -1.00 -11.91 0.38
CA PRO A 158 0.42 -12.06 0.70
C PRO A 158 1.28 -11.16 -0.17
N LEU A 159 2.44 -10.76 0.37
CA LEU A 159 3.46 -9.95 -0.30
C LEU A 159 4.72 -10.77 -0.61
N PRO A 160 5.50 -10.40 -1.64
CA PRO A 160 6.80 -11.03 -1.90
C PRO A 160 7.75 -10.82 -0.71
N ASN A 161 8.55 -11.84 -0.42
CA ASN A 161 9.51 -11.81 0.68
C ASN A 161 10.81 -11.07 0.36
N ASP A 162 11.28 -11.09 -0.90
CA ASP A 162 12.54 -10.43 -1.30
C ASP A 162 12.49 -9.89 -2.75
N VAL A 163 11.90 -8.70 -2.89
CA VAL A 163 11.82 -8.00 -4.20
C VAL A 163 13.19 -7.68 -4.80
N PRO A 164 14.20 -7.21 -4.04
CA PRO A 164 15.56 -7.05 -4.57
C PRO A 164 16.14 -8.33 -5.17
N ALA A 165 16.03 -9.47 -4.47
CA ALA A 165 16.52 -10.75 -4.97
C ALA A 165 15.77 -11.21 -6.22
N MET A 166 14.43 -11.09 -6.24
CA MET A 166 13.63 -11.41 -7.44
C MET A 166 14.05 -10.56 -8.63
N ARG A 167 14.26 -9.25 -8.44
CA ARG A 167 14.69 -8.35 -9.53
C ARG A 167 16.02 -8.77 -10.15
N GLN A 168 16.95 -9.28 -9.35
CA GLN A 168 18.27 -9.69 -9.82
C GLN A 168 18.28 -11.11 -10.40
N ARG A 169 17.55 -12.04 -9.78
CA ARG A 169 17.69 -13.49 -10.03
C ARG A 169 16.53 -14.08 -10.85
N ASP A 170 15.33 -13.53 -10.72
CA ASP A 170 14.13 -14.02 -11.39
C ASP A 170 13.14 -12.88 -11.72
N PRO A 171 13.42 -12.07 -12.75
CA PRO A 171 12.53 -10.99 -13.18
C PRO A 171 11.14 -11.48 -13.60
N ALA A 172 11.03 -12.73 -14.06
CA ALA A 172 9.75 -13.33 -14.44
C ALA A 172 8.86 -13.56 -13.20
N LEU A 173 9.43 -14.04 -12.08
CA LEU A 173 8.72 -14.13 -10.80
C LEU A 173 8.30 -12.76 -10.29
N LEU A 174 9.16 -11.74 -10.42
CA LEU A 174 8.79 -10.37 -10.04
C LEU A 174 7.59 -9.85 -10.87
N LEU A 175 7.57 -10.16 -12.17
CA LEU A 175 6.42 -9.87 -13.05
C LEU A 175 5.17 -10.66 -12.63
N ALA A 176 5.31 -11.94 -12.29
CA ALA A 176 4.19 -12.73 -11.79
C ALA A 176 3.55 -12.12 -10.54
N TRP A 177 4.37 -11.67 -9.58
CA TRP A 177 3.90 -10.92 -8.40
C TRP A 177 3.17 -9.63 -8.77
N ARG A 178 3.68 -8.87 -9.74
CA ARG A 178 3.04 -7.64 -10.24
C ARG A 178 1.64 -7.93 -10.80
N LEU A 179 1.53 -8.95 -11.64
CA LEU A 179 0.27 -9.32 -12.29
C LEU A 179 -0.73 -9.90 -11.28
N PHE A 180 -0.27 -10.71 -10.34
CA PHE A 180 -1.09 -11.21 -9.23
C PHE A 180 -1.68 -10.06 -8.39
N MET A 181 -0.84 -9.10 -7.98
CA MET A 181 -1.30 -7.91 -7.24
C MET A 181 -2.31 -7.11 -8.05
N ARG A 182 -2.07 -6.92 -9.36
CA ARG A 182 -2.99 -6.21 -10.25
C ARG A 182 -4.35 -6.87 -10.28
N GLU A 183 -4.39 -8.18 -10.53
CA GLU A 183 -5.64 -8.93 -10.63
C GLU A 183 -6.45 -8.86 -9.34
N VAL A 184 -5.82 -9.16 -8.19
CA VAL A 184 -6.53 -9.19 -6.91
C VAL A 184 -6.99 -7.79 -6.48
N LEU A 185 -6.12 -6.78 -6.57
CA LEU A 185 -6.44 -5.43 -6.08
C LEU A 185 -7.52 -4.76 -6.94
N GLU A 186 -7.46 -4.89 -8.27
CA GLU A 186 -8.49 -4.32 -9.15
C GLU A 186 -9.84 -4.98 -8.93
N ALA A 187 -9.87 -6.32 -8.79
CA ALA A 187 -11.10 -7.04 -8.50
C ALA A 187 -11.69 -6.65 -7.13
N ALA A 188 -10.83 -6.50 -6.11
CA ALA A 188 -11.26 -6.08 -4.77
C ALA A 188 -11.85 -4.66 -4.78
N PHE A 189 -11.15 -3.71 -5.40
CA PHE A 189 -11.62 -2.32 -5.46
C PHE A 189 -12.92 -2.20 -6.25
N ALA A 190 -13.08 -2.95 -7.35
CA ALA A 190 -14.33 -3.03 -8.10
C ALA A 190 -15.49 -3.63 -7.27
N ALA A 191 -15.17 -4.50 -6.31
CA ALA A 191 -16.14 -5.11 -5.40
C ALA A 191 -16.40 -4.28 -4.13
N GLY A 192 -15.89 -3.05 -4.04
CA GLY A 192 -16.12 -2.16 -2.88
C GLY A 192 -15.21 -2.41 -1.68
N TYR A 193 -14.08 -3.10 -1.86
CA TYR A 193 -13.06 -3.26 -0.83
C TYR A 193 -12.04 -2.13 -0.89
N ALA A 194 -11.37 -1.87 0.24
CA ALA A 194 -10.19 -1.03 0.30
C ALA A 194 -9.00 -1.81 0.85
N LEU A 195 -7.80 -1.43 0.43
CA LEU A 195 -6.55 -1.83 1.08
C LEU A 195 -6.40 -0.98 2.33
N VAL A 196 -6.51 -1.60 3.51
CA VAL A 196 -6.61 -0.86 4.78
C VAL A 196 -5.36 -1.03 5.63
N ASP A 197 -4.66 -2.16 5.54
CA ASP A 197 -3.53 -2.44 6.42
C ASP A 197 -2.41 -3.22 5.72
N CYS A 198 -1.23 -3.25 6.34
CA CYS A 198 -0.09 -4.07 5.93
C CYS A 198 0.62 -4.59 7.18
N VAL A 199 0.43 -5.87 7.47
CA VAL A 199 0.79 -6.51 8.75
C VAL A 199 1.46 -7.86 8.53
N GLU A 200 2.12 -8.35 9.58
CA GLU A 200 2.42 -9.76 9.73
C GLU A 200 1.28 -10.40 10.50
N LEU A 201 0.78 -11.54 10.04
CA LEU A 201 -0.29 -12.27 10.71
C LEU A 201 0.31 -13.30 11.66
N GLU A 202 -0.30 -13.49 12.81
CA GLU A 202 0.16 -14.48 13.79
C GLU A 202 0.15 -15.90 13.18
N ASN A 203 1.21 -16.67 13.44
CA ASN A 203 1.44 -18.01 12.89
C ASN A 203 1.59 -18.11 11.36
N GLU A 204 1.51 -17.00 10.64
CA GLU A 204 1.80 -16.91 9.22
C GLU A 204 3.18 -16.31 9.00
N ARG A 205 3.84 -16.70 7.90
CA ARG A 205 5.17 -16.17 7.57
C ARG A 205 5.06 -15.06 6.54
N GLY A 206 5.58 -13.89 6.88
CA GLY A 206 5.73 -12.76 5.97
C GLY A 206 4.61 -11.74 6.09
N TRP A 207 4.60 -10.81 5.12
CA TRP A 207 3.73 -9.65 5.13
C TRP A 207 2.48 -9.88 4.31
N TYR A 208 1.37 -9.34 4.79
CA TYR A 208 0.08 -9.37 4.13
C TYR A 208 -0.47 -7.96 4.05
N TYR A 209 -1.02 -7.61 2.89
CA TYR A 209 -2.00 -6.56 2.84
C TYR A 209 -3.36 -7.06 3.31
N ILE A 210 -4.12 -6.20 3.97
CA ILE A 210 -5.50 -6.49 4.35
C ILE A 210 -6.44 -5.69 3.46
N LEU A 211 -7.31 -6.43 2.77
CA LEU A 211 -8.46 -5.91 2.04
C LEU A 211 -9.70 -6.09 2.89
N SER A 212 -10.47 -5.03 3.09
CA SER A 212 -11.72 -5.05 3.86
C SER A 212 -12.82 -4.31 3.12
N PRO A 213 -14.11 -4.69 3.26
CA PRO A 213 -15.21 -3.88 2.73
C PRO A 213 -15.08 -2.43 3.21
N TRP A 214 -15.22 -1.47 2.29
CA TRP A 214 -15.07 -0.05 2.60
C TRP A 214 -16.43 0.67 2.56
N PRO A 215 -16.92 1.23 3.68
CA PRO A 215 -18.27 1.81 3.75
C PRO A 215 -18.49 3.00 2.80
N GLU A 216 -17.45 3.76 2.48
CA GLU A 216 -17.54 5.01 1.70
C GLU A 216 -17.57 4.78 0.17
N LEU A 217 -17.57 3.52 -0.30
CA LEU A 217 -17.64 3.17 -1.73
C LEU A 217 -19.05 2.73 -2.18
N LYS A 218 -20.06 2.78 -1.32
CA LYS A 218 -21.46 2.48 -1.66
C LYS A 218 -22.23 3.72 -2.10
#